data_AF-A0A433ST40-F1
#
_entry.id   AF-A0A433ST40-F1
#
_cell.length_a   1.000
_cell.length_b   1.000
_cell.length_c   1.000
_cell.angle_alpha   90.00
_cell.angle_beta   90.00
_cell.angle_gamma   90.00
#
_symmetry.space_group_name_H-M   'P 1'
#
loop_
_entity.id
_entity.type
_entity.pdbx_description
1 polymer ?
#
loop_
_entity_poly.entity_id
_entity_poly.type
_entity_poly.pdbx_seq_one_letter_code
_entity_poly.pdbx_strand_id
1 'polypeptide(L)'
;DCRRNSHFQVSDKQLSLTNEITNSGNIDLQRQVLYITIISVDMKYSGCEVQSFTITSPIGDIVILSCRRGLHSVKQCEEDDSVFMPNMSCCVQVTQNMPNLQACPPARECFKWLEKYFMNREAEIQIPPLCRSIQKNGSFCRRAWQILPSMAPLGTTITYKDLATLCGNEKACRAAGHAMSTNPISFLIPCHRVITTRNGIGNYSQGKKNKIKRWLLDFEQTTSGGVV
;
A
#
# COMPACT_ATOMS: atom_id res chain seq x y z
N ASP A 1 -12.05 -3.31 -19.01
CA ASP A 1 -12.89 -2.46 -18.14
C ASP A 1 -12.60 -2.82 -16.67
N CYS A 2 -12.18 -1.84 -15.85
CA CYS A 2 -11.65 -2.05 -14.49
C CYS A 2 -12.75 -2.06 -13.40
N ARG A 3 -14.03 -2.01 -13.77
CA ARG A 3 -15.16 -1.68 -12.88
C ARG A 3 -15.64 -2.75 -11.89
N ARG A 4 -14.97 -3.90 -11.76
CA ARG A 4 -15.41 -4.95 -10.80
C ARG A 4 -14.40 -5.10 -9.67
N ASN A 5 -14.60 -4.36 -8.58
CA ASN A 5 -14.07 -4.73 -7.28
C ASN A 5 -14.78 -6.02 -6.84
N SER A 6 -14.00 -6.98 -6.32
CA SER A 6 -14.53 -8.12 -5.58
C SER A 6 -15.34 -7.59 -4.39
N HIS A 7 -16.63 -7.88 -4.36
CA HIS A 7 -17.45 -7.65 -3.18
C HIS A 7 -16.81 -8.41 -2.01
N PHE A 8 -16.41 -7.65 -0.99
CA PHE A 8 -16.09 -8.16 0.33
C PHE A 8 -17.41 -8.64 0.96
N GLN A 9 -17.55 -9.93 1.23
CA GLN A 9 -18.64 -10.44 2.05
C GLN A 9 -18.10 -10.79 3.43
N VAL A 10 -18.47 -9.97 4.42
CA VAL A 10 -18.31 -10.24 5.85
C VAL A 10 -19.56 -11.02 6.28
N SER A 11 -19.44 -12.02 7.15
CA SER A 11 -20.59 -12.81 7.59
C SER A 11 -21.54 -11.97 8.46
N ASP A 12 -22.87 -12.14 8.30
CA ASP A 12 -23.90 -11.34 9.00
C ASP A 12 -23.80 -11.43 10.53
N LYS A 13 -23.27 -12.54 11.06
CA LYS A 13 -23.04 -12.77 12.50
C LYS A 13 -21.86 -11.96 13.06
N GLN A 14 -20.90 -11.57 12.23
CA GLN A 14 -19.79 -10.71 12.62
C GLN A 14 -20.16 -9.23 12.55
N LEU A 15 -21.04 -8.84 11.61
CA LEU A 15 -21.56 -7.48 11.49
C LEU A 15 -22.35 -7.05 12.75
N SER A 16 -23.08 -7.96 13.38
CA SER A 16 -23.90 -7.66 14.56
C SER A 16 -23.05 -7.36 15.79
N LEU A 17 -22.00 -8.14 16.04
CA LEU A 17 -21.06 -7.94 17.16
C LEU A 17 -20.20 -6.67 16.99
N THR A 18 -19.81 -6.33 15.75
CA THR A 18 -19.08 -5.09 15.46
C THR A 18 -19.95 -3.85 15.66
N ASN A 19 -21.23 -3.90 15.30
CA ASN A 19 -22.16 -2.78 15.42
C ASN A 19 -22.51 -2.45 16.88
N GLU A 20 -22.58 -3.45 17.77
CA GLU A 20 -22.83 -3.24 19.20
C GLU A 20 -21.67 -2.52 19.89
N ILE A 21 -20.42 -2.83 19.53
CA ILE A 21 -19.23 -2.22 20.15
C ILE A 21 -18.93 -0.85 19.53
N THR A 22 -19.21 -0.63 18.24
CA THR A 22 -19.10 0.71 17.64
C THR A 22 -20.08 1.72 18.24
N ASN A 23 -21.21 1.27 18.79
CA ASN A 23 -22.17 2.15 19.47
C ASN A 23 -21.81 2.44 20.94
N SER A 24 -20.71 1.88 21.46
CA SER A 24 -20.29 2.05 22.87
C SER A 24 -19.60 3.39 23.18
N GLY A 25 -19.37 4.25 22.18
CA GLY A 25 -18.77 5.59 22.35
C GLY A 25 -17.30 5.62 22.76
N ASN A 26 -16.66 4.45 22.96
CA ASN A 26 -15.25 4.36 23.35
C ASN A 26 -14.35 4.20 22.12
N ILE A 27 -13.63 5.28 21.77
CA ILE A 27 -12.81 5.40 20.55
C ILE A 27 -11.66 4.38 20.50
N ASP A 28 -11.06 4.02 21.65
CA ASP A 28 -9.99 3.02 21.69
C ASP A 28 -10.51 1.59 21.53
N LEU A 29 -11.71 1.29 22.05
CA LEU A 29 -12.40 0.02 21.79
C LEU A 29 -12.89 -0.08 20.34
N GLN A 30 -13.36 1.02 19.74
CA GLN A 30 -13.69 1.08 18.31
C GLN A 30 -12.46 0.83 17.42
N ARG A 31 -11.30 1.40 17.77
CA ARG A 31 -10.02 1.15 17.10
C ARG A 31 -9.57 -0.29 17.25
N GLN A 32 -9.68 -0.86 18.46
CA GLN A 32 -9.39 -2.28 18.69
C GLN A 32 -10.35 -3.20 17.92
N VAL A 33 -11.63 -2.87 17.76
CA VAL A 33 -12.59 -3.71 17.04
C VAL A 33 -12.40 -3.68 15.52
N LEU A 34 -12.09 -2.53 14.92
CA LEU A 34 -11.72 -2.45 13.49
C LEU A 34 -10.43 -3.27 13.23
N TYR A 35 -9.49 -3.19 14.16
CA TYR A 35 -8.22 -3.93 14.13
C TYR A 35 -8.41 -5.43 14.38
N ILE A 36 -9.28 -5.85 15.30
CA ILE A 36 -9.66 -7.24 15.56
C ILE A 36 -10.41 -7.85 14.36
N THR A 37 -11.22 -7.06 13.66
CA THR A 37 -11.89 -7.45 12.41
C THR A 37 -10.89 -7.64 11.26
N ILE A 38 -9.67 -7.12 11.36
CA ILE A 38 -8.56 -7.39 10.42
C ILE A 38 -7.73 -8.60 10.89
N ILE A 39 -7.56 -8.80 12.20
CA ILE A 39 -6.66 -9.80 12.80
C ILE A 39 -7.24 -11.22 12.79
N SER A 40 -8.56 -11.39 12.78
CA SER A 40 -9.22 -12.71 12.90
C SER A 40 -9.76 -13.29 11.60
N VAL A 41 -9.32 -12.76 10.45
CA VAL A 41 -9.85 -13.21 9.15
C VAL A 41 -8.79 -13.98 8.39
N ASP A 42 -8.90 -15.31 8.45
CA ASP A 42 -8.57 -16.17 7.31
C ASP A 42 -9.45 -15.74 6.13
N MET A 43 -9.10 -14.62 5.49
CA MET A 43 -9.83 -14.12 4.33
C MET A 43 -9.54 -15.08 3.19
N LYS A 44 -10.46 -16.00 2.91
CA LYS A 44 -10.42 -16.86 1.72
C LYS A 44 -10.61 -16.01 0.46
N TYR A 45 -9.59 -15.25 0.08
CA TYR A 45 -9.50 -14.60 -1.22
C TYR A 45 -9.33 -15.69 -2.27
N SER A 46 -10.39 -16.03 -3.02
CA SER A 46 -10.30 -16.90 -4.20
C SER A 46 -9.44 -18.17 -3.96
N GLY A 47 -9.67 -18.86 -2.83
CA GLY A 47 -8.93 -20.08 -2.46
C GLY A 47 -7.52 -19.87 -1.89
N CYS A 48 -7.16 -18.65 -1.45
CA CYS A 48 -5.91 -18.38 -0.75
C CYS A 48 -6.15 -18.30 0.76
N GLU A 49 -5.26 -18.92 1.54
CA GLU A 49 -5.13 -18.69 2.98
C GLU A 49 -4.27 -17.44 3.17
N VAL A 50 -4.93 -16.31 3.50
CA VAL A 50 -4.29 -15.00 3.60
C VAL A 50 -4.03 -14.68 5.06
N GLN A 51 -2.80 -14.29 5.34
CA GLN A 51 -2.35 -13.86 6.66
C GLN A 51 -2.10 -12.35 6.66
N SER A 52 -2.34 -11.73 7.81
CA SER A 52 -2.03 -10.33 8.07
C SER A 52 -0.74 -10.21 8.90
N PHE A 53 0.07 -9.22 8.56
CA PHE A 53 1.27 -8.83 9.31
C PHE A 53 1.26 -7.32 9.45
N THR A 54 1.43 -6.82 10.68
CA THR A 54 1.56 -5.38 10.94
C THR A 54 3.00 -5.06 11.23
N ILE A 55 3.50 -4.00 10.60
CA ILE A 55 4.84 -3.48 10.80
C ILE A 55 4.78 -2.01 11.20
N THR A 56 5.64 -1.60 12.11
CA THR A 56 5.88 -0.18 12.39
C THR A 56 6.72 0.43 11.28
N SER A 57 6.57 1.74 11.06
CA SER A 57 7.41 2.48 10.13
C SER A 57 7.46 3.97 10.48
N PRO A 58 8.37 4.75 9.87
CA PRO A 58 8.40 6.20 10.01
C PRO A 58 7.12 6.93 9.60
N ILE A 59 6.19 6.27 8.89
CA ILE A 59 4.93 6.85 8.41
C ILE A 59 3.69 6.22 9.06
N GLY A 60 3.86 5.62 10.24
CA GLY A 60 2.83 4.87 10.95
C GLY A 60 2.82 3.38 10.59
N ASP A 61 1.82 2.66 11.09
CA ASP A 61 1.73 1.22 10.88
C ASP A 61 1.37 0.88 9.44
N ILE A 62 2.05 -0.12 8.89
CA ILE A 62 1.79 -0.70 7.58
C ILE A 62 1.30 -2.14 7.76
N VAL A 63 0.18 -2.46 7.13
CA VAL A 63 -0.41 -3.79 7.10
C VAL A 63 -0.07 -4.48 5.78
N ILE A 64 0.53 -5.66 5.89
CA ILE A 64 0.84 -6.57 4.79
C ILE A 64 -0.16 -7.73 4.84
N LEU A 65 -0.96 -7.88 3.78
CA LEU A 65 -1.79 -9.07 3.57
C LEU A 65 -1.11 -9.96 2.52
N SER A 66 -0.86 -11.21 2.87
CA SER A 66 -0.15 -12.13 1.98
C SER A 66 -0.53 -13.59 2.21
N CYS A 67 -0.48 -14.37 1.13
CA CYS A 67 -0.46 -15.83 1.20
C CYS A 67 0.90 -16.34 0.71
N ARG A 68 1.15 -17.66 0.86
CA ARG A 68 2.40 -18.29 0.37
C ARG A 68 2.69 -18.09 -1.12
N ARG A 69 1.68 -17.73 -1.92
CA ARG A 69 1.79 -17.52 -3.37
C ARG A 69 2.11 -16.08 -3.75
N GLY A 70 1.90 -15.12 -2.86
CA GLY A 70 2.19 -13.71 -3.13
C GLY A 70 1.48 -12.71 -2.22
N LEU A 71 1.81 -11.43 -2.42
CA LEU A 71 1.18 -10.29 -1.76
C LEU A 71 -0.24 -10.06 -2.28
N HIS A 72 -1.15 -9.73 -1.37
CA HIS A 72 -2.53 -9.32 -1.66
C HIS A 72 -2.72 -7.82 -1.42
N SER A 73 -2.13 -7.27 -0.36
CA SER A 73 -2.22 -5.84 -0.05
C SER A 73 -1.03 -5.39 0.79
N VAL A 74 -0.57 -4.16 0.59
CA VAL A 74 0.39 -3.45 1.43
C VAL A 74 -0.10 -2.02 1.55
N LYS A 75 -0.56 -1.61 2.73
CA LYS A 75 -1.15 -0.29 2.96
C LYS A 75 -0.86 0.20 4.38
N GLN A 76 -0.84 1.52 4.56
CA GLN A 76 -0.95 2.09 5.90
C GLN A 76 -2.27 1.67 6.56
N CYS A 77 -2.21 1.48 7.87
CA CYS A 77 -3.36 1.20 8.72
C CYS A 77 -4.35 2.38 8.73
N GLU A 78 -3.85 3.62 8.67
CA GLU A 78 -4.67 4.83 8.67
C GLU A 78 -5.24 5.15 7.27
N GLU A 79 -6.52 5.49 7.22
CA GLU A 79 -7.23 5.81 5.96
C GLU A 79 -7.06 7.27 5.52
N ASP A 80 -6.86 8.19 6.46
CA ASP A 80 -6.54 9.59 6.22
C ASP A 80 -5.23 10.02 6.89
N ASP A 81 -4.74 11.20 6.54
CA ASP A 81 -3.47 11.75 6.99
C ASP A 81 -3.64 13.10 7.70
N SER A 82 -4.83 13.35 8.23
CA SER A 82 -5.16 14.59 8.96
C SER A 82 -4.23 14.79 10.16
N VAL A 83 -3.91 13.72 10.87
CA VAL A 83 -3.02 13.67 12.05
C VAL A 83 -1.63 13.11 11.74
N PHE A 84 -1.27 12.98 10.45
CA PHE A 84 0.01 12.38 10.05
C PHE A 84 1.21 13.13 10.64
N MET A 85 1.99 12.41 11.44
CA MET A 85 3.23 12.87 12.06
C MET A 85 4.33 11.83 11.81
N PRO A 86 5.25 12.06 10.85
CA PRO A 86 6.30 11.12 10.56
C PRO A 86 7.34 11.09 11.69
N ASN A 87 7.90 9.91 11.97
CA ASN A 87 8.94 9.72 12.97
C ASN A 87 10.11 8.92 12.40
N MET A 88 11.18 9.60 11.97
CA MET A 88 12.36 8.93 11.40
C MET A 88 13.14 8.08 12.41
N SER A 89 12.94 8.28 13.71
CA SER A 89 13.53 7.42 14.74
C SER A 89 12.74 6.11 14.93
N CYS A 90 11.57 5.96 14.29
CA CYS A 90 10.76 4.75 14.34
C CYS A 90 11.43 3.64 13.53
N CYS A 91 11.81 2.55 14.21
CA CYS A 91 12.34 1.36 13.56
C CYS A 91 11.26 0.63 12.77
N VAL A 92 11.64 -0.01 11.66
CA VAL A 92 10.77 -0.92 10.92
C VAL A 92 10.82 -2.29 11.59
N GLN A 93 9.74 -2.66 12.28
CA GLN A 93 9.66 -3.89 13.04
C GLN A 93 8.28 -4.51 12.86
N VAL A 94 8.22 -5.84 12.82
CA VAL A 94 6.92 -6.53 12.77
C VAL A 94 6.36 -6.63 14.18
N THR A 95 5.20 -6.05 14.40
CA THR A 95 4.51 -6.02 15.70
C THR A 95 3.44 -7.11 15.82
N GLN A 96 3.00 -7.68 14.69
CA GLN A 96 1.97 -8.71 14.67
C GLN A 96 2.32 -9.87 13.74
N ASN A 97 2.02 -11.09 14.19
CA ASN A 97 2.17 -12.33 13.44
C ASN A 97 3.63 -12.67 13.04
N MET A 98 4.58 -12.25 13.86
CA MET A 98 6.02 -12.44 13.66
C MET A 98 6.45 -13.90 13.38
N PRO A 99 6.02 -14.91 14.16
CA PRO A 99 6.43 -16.30 13.93
C PRO A 99 6.07 -16.82 12.53
N ASN A 100 4.93 -16.37 11.99
CA ASN A 100 4.46 -16.81 10.68
C ASN A 100 5.06 -16.02 9.50
N LEU A 101 5.75 -14.89 9.77
CA LEU A 101 6.43 -14.12 8.73
C LEU A 101 7.46 -14.99 8.00
N GLN A 102 8.19 -15.83 8.74
CA GLN A 102 9.18 -16.74 8.16
C GLN A 102 8.55 -17.84 7.30
N ALA A 103 7.32 -18.26 7.63
CA ALA A 103 6.55 -19.25 6.87
C ALA A 103 5.83 -18.67 5.64
N CYS A 104 5.89 -17.35 5.43
CA CYS A 104 5.29 -16.65 4.30
C CYS A 104 6.36 -15.83 3.53
N PRO A 105 7.07 -16.45 2.57
CA PRO A 105 8.17 -15.80 1.86
C PRO A 105 7.82 -14.43 1.22
N PRO A 106 6.65 -14.26 0.56
CA PRO A 106 6.31 -12.96 -0.02
C PRO A 106 6.14 -11.85 1.01
N ALA A 107 5.56 -12.16 2.18
CA ALA A 107 5.45 -11.19 3.28
C ALA A 107 6.83 -10.81 3.85
N ARG A 108 7.71 -11.81 4.01
CA ARG A 108 9.09 -11.58 4.48
C ARG A 108 9.90 -10.72 3.51
N GLU A 109 9.78 -10.98 2.22
CA GLU A 109 10.43 -10.17 1.18
C GLU A 109 9.88 -8.75 1.18
N CYS A 110 8.58 -8.57 1.35
CA CYS A 110 7.96 -7.25 1.50
C CYS A 110 8.45 -6.50 2.74
N PHE A 111 8.57 -7.18 3.87
CA PHE A 111 9.15 -6.59 5.09
C PHE A 111 10.58 -6.10 4.83
N LYS A 112 11.44 -6.95 4.27
CA LYS A 112 12.83 -6.58 3.92
C LYS A 112 12.90 -5.40 2.96
N TRP A 113 12.01 -5.35 1.97
CA TRP A 113 11.91 -4.23 1.04
C TRP A 113 11.57 -2.93 1.78
N LEU A 114 10.58 -2.96 2.67
CA LEU A 114 10.15 -1.80 3.46
C LEU A 114 11.23 -1.36 4.46
N GLU A 115 11.92 -2.30 5.08
CA GLU A 115 13.07 -2.04 5.95
C GLU A 115 14.17 -1.30 5.19
N LYS A 116 14.61 -1.81 4.03
CA LYS A 116 15.59 -1.13 3.17
C LYS A 116 15.13 0.25 2.72
N TYR A 117 13.85 0.38 2.37
CA TYR A 117 13.28 1.65 1.92
C TYR A 117 13.34 2.73 3.00
N PHE A 118 12.86 2.44 4.20
CA PHE A 118 12.80 3.43 5.27
C PHE A 118 14.13 3.63 6.01
N MET A 119 14.93 2.57 6.17
CA MET A 119 16.19 2.62 6.93
C MET A 119 17.37 3.08 6.07
N ASN A 120 17.46 2.60 4.82
CA ASN A 120 18.62 2.83 3.96
C ASN A 120 18.33 3.76 2.79
N ARG A 121 17.07 4.19 2.59
CA ARG A 121 16.62 4.88 1.36
C ARG A 121 16.96 4.07 0.11
N GLU A 122 16.67 2.78 0.13
CA GLU A 122 16.87 1.89 -1.01
C GLU A 122 15.52 1.31 -1.47
N ALA A 123 15.20 1.43 -2.76
CA ALA A 123 14.01 0.81 -3.35
C ALA A 123 14.43 -0.14 -4.48
N GLU A 124 14.30 -1.45 -4.23
CA GLU A 124 14.55 -2.45 -5.27
C GLU A 124 13.46 -2.38 -6.34
N ILE A 125 13.87 -2.44 -7.61
CA ILE A 125 12.95 -2.45 -8.77
C ILE A 125 12.15 -3.75 -8.80
N GLN A 126 12.77 -4.87 -8.41
CA GLN A 126 12.07 -6.15 -8.30
C GLN A 126 11.25 -6.17 -7.01
N ILE A 127 9.93 -6.14 -7.17
CA ILE A 127 9.01 -6.26 -6.05
C ILE A 127 8.73 -7.74 -5.74
N PRO A 128 8.44 -8.08 -4.47
CA PRO A 128 7.99 -9.41 -4.08
C PRO A 128 6.81 -9.91 -4.93
N PRO A 129 6.64 -11.24 -5.08
CA PRO A 129 5.62 -11.81 -5.94
C PRO A 129 4.22 -11.37 -5.50
N LEU A 130 3.41 -10.94 -6.46
CA LEU A 130 2.01 -10.58 -6.23
C LEU A 130 1.11 -11.81 -6.45
N CYS A 131 0.10 -11.97 -5.61
CA CYS A 131 -0.83 -13.09 -5.76
C CYS A 131 -1.68 -12.93 -7.03
N ARG A 132 -1.93 -14.04 -7.73
CA ARG A 132 -2.74 -14.04 -8.96
C ARG A 132 -4.16 -13.50 -8.74
N SER A 133 -4.70 -13.63 -7.53
CA SER A 133 -6.04 -13.14 -7.15
C SER A 133 -6.19 -11.62 -7.37
N ILE A 134 -5.12 -10.86 -7.21
CA ILE A 134 -5.09 -9.40 -7.41
C ILE A 134 -4.59 -9.00 -8.81
N GLN A 135 -4.08 -9.96 -9.59
CA GLN A 135 -3.53 -9.74 -10.93
C GLN A 135 -4.52 -10.16 -12.03
N LYS A 136 -5.50 -9.30 -12.33
CA LYS A 136 -6.39 -9.52 -13.48
C LYS A 136 -5.61 -9.38 -14.79
N ASN A 137 -5.50 -10.47 -15.55
CA ASN A 137 -4.85 -10.54 -16.86
C ASN A 137 -5.41 -9.48 -17.83
N GLY A 138 -4.54 -8.84 -18.62
CA GLY A 138 -4.91 -7.90 -19.69
C GLY A 138 -5.49 -6.55 -19.23
N SER A 139 -5.54 -6.27 -17.92
CA SER A 139 -6.05 -4.99 -17.42
C SER A 139 -4.99 -3.87 -17.52
N PHE A 140 -5.45 -2.65 -17.82
CA PHE A 140 -4.63 -1.45 -17.78
C PHE A 140 -3.94 -1.30 -16.40
N CYS A 141 -4.66 -1.54 -15.30
CA CYS A 141 -4.12 -1.45 -13.94
C CYS A 141 -2.92 -2.37 -13.74
N ARG A 142 -3.03 -3.65 -14.16
CA ARG A 142 -1.92 -4.59 -14.05
C ARG A 142 -0.69 -4.09 -14.80
N ARG A 143 -0.85 -3.62 -16.04
CA ARG A 143 0.27 -3.10 -16.83
C ARG A 143 0.91 -1.90 -16.15
N ALA A 144 0.10 -0.94 -15.70
CA ALA A 144 0.57 0.24 -14.97
C ALA A 144 1.37 -0.15 -13.72
N TRP A 145 0.84 -1.06 -12.91
CA TRP A 145 1.50 -1.55 -11.69
C TRP A 145 2.81 -2.29 -11.96
N GLN A 146 2.89 -3.06 -13.05
CA GLN A 146 4.10 -3.81 -13.42
C GLN A 146 5.24 -2.92 -13.91
N ILE A 147 4.94 -1.87 -14.68
CA ILE A 147 5.97 -1.02 -15.27
C ILE A 147 6.42 0.09 -14.32
N LEU A 148 5.55 0.54 -13.41
CA LEU A 148 5.79 1.73 -12.60
C LEU A 148 7.07 1.66 -11.74
N PRO A 149 7.42 0.54 -11.07
CA PRO A 149 8.67 0.44 -10.31
C PRO A 149 9.92 0.74 -11.14
N SER A 150 9.96 0.29 -12.40
CA SER A 150 11.08 0.53 -13.31
C SER A 150 11.04 1.92 -13.96
N MET A 151 9.84 2.44 -14.23
CA MET A 151 9.66 3.71 -14.95
C MET A 151 9.73 4.94 -14.04
N ALA A 152 9.49 4.77 -12.74
CA ALA A 152 9.71 5.79 -11.72
C ALA A 152 10.58 5.22 -10.58
N PRO A 153 11.91 5.05 -10.79
CA PRO A 153 12.85 4.68 -9.73
C PRO A 153 12.83 5.66 -8.56
N LEU A 154 13.48 5.28 -7.46
CA LEU A 154 13.64 6.10 -6.25
C LEU A 154 14.08 7.53 -6.60
N GLY A 155 13.42 8.53 -6.01
CA GLY A 155 13.76 9.94 -6.19
C GLY A 155 13.32 10.54 -7.53
N THR A 156 12.70 9.75 -8.41
CA THR A 156 12.17 10.22 -9.70
C THR A 156 10.65 10.23 -9.71
N THR A 157 10.07 11.03 -10.61
CA THR A 157 8.62 11.12 -10.79
C THR A 157 8.26 11.04 -12.27
N ILE A 158 7.04 10.56 -12.54
CA ILE A 158 6.44 10.58 -13.87
C ILE A 158 5.05 11.20 -13.80
N THR A 159 4.53 11.72 -14.91
CA THR A 159 3.17 12.24 -14.94
C THR A 159 2.14 11.14 -15.20
N TYR A 160 0.86 11.38 -14.87
CA TYR A 160 -0.22 10.47 -15.28
C TYR A 160 -0.28 10.27 -16.81
N LYS A 161 0.12 11.29 -17.57
CA LYS A 161 0.22 11.23 -19.04
C LYS A 161 1.35 10.31 -19.49
N ASP A 162 2.51 10.41 -18.85
CA ASP A 162 3.65 9.52 -19.10
C ASP A 162 3.24 8.06 -18.82
N LEU A 163 2.62 7.80 -17.67
CA LEU A 163 2.15 6.46 -17.31
C LEU A 163 1.11 5.91 -18.31
N ALA A 164 0.17 6.74 -18.75
CA ALA A 164 -0.83 6.37 -19.76
C ALA A 164 -0.17 6.00 -21.10
N THR A 165 0.81 6.79 -21.52
CA THR A 165 1.61 6.55 -22.74
C THR A 165 2.39 5.25 -22.65
N LEU A 166 3.07 4.99 -21.53
CA LEU A 166 3.82 3.76 -21.29
C LEU A 166 2.93 2.51 -21.24
N CYS A 167 1.65 2.68 -20.86
CA CYS A 167 0.65 1.62 -20.93
C CYS A 167 0.07 1.41 -22.34
N GLY A 168 0.50 2.19 -23.34
CA GLY A 168 0.11 2.08 -24.75
C GLY A 168 -1.09 2.95 -25.15
N ASN A 169 -1.54 3.88 -24.29
CA ASN A 169 -2.63 4.79 -24.63
C ASN A 169 -2.48 6.13 -23.88
N GLU A 170 -1.86 7.12 -24.55
CA GLU A 170 -1.66 8.48 -24.03
C GLU A 170 -2.98 9.16 -23.58
N LYS A 171 -4.12 8.83 -24.19
CA LYS A 171 -5.44 9.38 -23.84
C LYS A 171 -6.04 8.74 -22.57
N ALA A 172 -5.40 7.72 -22.00
CA ALA A 172 -5.91 6.96 -20.86
C ALA A 172 -5.54 7.54 -19.48
N CYS A 173 -5.30 8.86 -19.35
CA CYS A 173 -4.93 9.50 -18.08
C CYS A 173 -5.91 9.19 -16.92
N ARG A 174 -7.21 9.09 -17.19
CA ARG A 174 -8.21 8.70 -16.17
C ARG A 174 -8.03 7.25 -15.70
N ALA A 175 -7.67 6.34 -16.62
CA ALA A 175 -7.38 4.95 -16.28
C ALA A 175 -6.06 4.85 -15.49
N ALA A 176 -5.06 5.66 -15.82
CA ALA A 176 -3.84 5.83 -15.02
C ALA A 176 -4.16 6.30 -13.60
N GLY A 177 -5.01 7.31 -13.47
CA GLY A 177 -5.48 7.77 -12.18
C GLY A 177 -6.16 6.65 -11.37
N HIS A 178 -7.10 5.94 -11.99
CA HIS A 178 -7.78 4.82 -11.35
C HIS A 178 -6.81 3.70 -10.93
N ALA A 179 -5.84 3.35 -11.77
CA ALA A 179 -4.82 2.36 -11.44
C ALA A 179 -4.01 2.79 -10.20
N MET A 180 -3.66 4.07 -10.08
CA MET A 180 -2.93 4.58 -8.91
C MET A 180 -3.80 4.62 -7.65
N SER A 181 -5.07 5.03 -7.75
CA SER A 181 -5.98 5.08 -6.60
C SER A 181 -6.40 3.70 -6.09
N THR A 182 -6.34 2.68 -6.94
CA THR A 182 -6.71 1.30 -6.60
C THR A 182 -5.50 0.39 -6.39
N ASN A 183 -4.29 0.94 -6.36
CA ASN A 183 -3.07 0.18 -6.10
C ASN A 183 -3.19 -0.57 -4.75
N PRO A 184 -3.19 -1.92 -4.74
CA PRO A 184 -3.23 -2.66 -3.49
C PRO A 184 -1.86 -2.76 -2.82
N ILE A 185 -0.77 -2.47 -3.53
CA ILE A 185 0.61 -2.71 -3.11
C ILE A 185 1.33 -1.37 -3.02
N SER A 186 0.92 -0.53 -2.06
CA SER A 186 1.52 0.80 -1.85
C SER A 186 3.03 0.68 -1.56
N PHE A 187 3.77 1.77 -1.81
CA PHE A 187 5.22 1.89 -1.64
C PHE A 187 6.02 1.09 -2.67
N LEU A 188 5.85 -0.23 -2.69
CA LEU A 188 6.50 -1.17 -3.61
C LEU A 188 6.09 -0.87 -5.07
N ILE A 189 4.79 -0.66 -5.31
CA ILE A 189 4.30 -0.03 -6.54
C ILE A 189 4.18 1.47 -6.21
N PRO A 190 5.09 2.33 -6.68
CA PRO A 190 5.30 3.66 -6.11
C PRO A 190 4.30 4.66 -6.70
N CYS A 191 3.02 4.49 -6.40
CA CYS A 191 1.95 5.36 -6.89
C CYS A 191 2.10 6.83 -6.43
N HIS A 192 2.84 7.07 -5.34
CA HIS A 192 3.19 8.42 -4.87
C HIS A 192 4.14 9.15 -5.83
N ARG A 193 4.89 8.44 -6.68
CA ARG A 193 5.78 9.02 -7.71
C ARG A 193 5.04 9.46 -8.98
N VAL A 194 3.74 9.17 -9.09
CA VAL A 194 2.91 9.61 -10.21
C VAL A 194 2.25 10.95 -9.85
N ILE A 195 2.57 11.99 -10.61
CA ILE A 195 2.17 13.38 -10.34
C ILE A 195 1.35 13.98 -11.49
N THR A 196 0.63 15.07 -11.22
CA THR A 196 -0.22 15.71 -12.25
C THR A 196 0.61 16.43 -13.30
N THR A 197 1.63 17.16 -12.86
CA THR A 197 2.53 17.92 -13.71
C THR A 197 3.91 17.90 -13.07
N ARG A 198 4.97 18.10 -13.85
CA ARG A 198 6.36 18.08 -13.34
C ARG A 198 6.63 19.10 -12.22
N ASN A 199 5.77 20.11 -12.10
CA ASN A 199 5.86 21.16 -11.06
C ASN A 199 4.73 21.06 -10.01
N GLY A 200 4.00 19.96 -9.94
CA GLY A 200 2.85 19.83 -9.03
C GLY A 200 2.52 18.40 -8.64
N ILE A 201 2.51 18.15 -7.32
CA ILE A 201 2.10 16.87 -6.69
C ILE A 201 0.64 16.51 -7.04
N GLY A 202 -0.17 17.51 -7.39
CA GLY A 202 -1.59 17.41 -7.73
C GLY A 202 -2.49 17.27 -6.51
N ASN A 203 -3.76 17.63 -6.66
CA ASN A 203 -4.79 17.32 -5.67
C ASN A 203 -5.29 15.89 -5.94
N TYR A 204 -4.86 14.91 -5.15
CA TYR A 204 -5.33 13.53 -5.28
C TYR A 204 -6.17 13.08 -4.08
N SER A 205 -7.18 12.23 -4.33
CA SER A 205 -8.02 11.55 -3.32
C SER A 205 -8.62 12.43 -2.22
N GLN A 206 -9.27 13.54 -2.57
CA GLN A 206 -10.02 14.41 -1.63
C GLN A 206 -9.27 14.72 -0.32
N GLY A 207 -7.95 14.95 -0.41
CA GLY A 207 -7.15 15.39 0.74
C GLY A 207 -6.78 14.32 1.77
N LYS A 208 -7.10 13.03 1.57
CA LYS A 208 -6.87 12.01 2.62
C LYS A 208 -5.42 11.51 2.74
N LYS A 209 -4.55 11.62 1.72
CA LYS A 209 -3.17 11.07 1.76
C LYS A 209 -2.11 11.97 1.12
N ASN A 210 -2.37 13.29 1.07
CA ASN A 210 -1.47 14.24 0.43
C ASN A 210 -0.20 14.54 1.23
N LYS A 211 -0.27 14.59 2.56
CA LYS A 211 0.87 14.79 3.45
C LYS A 211 1.82 13.61 3.40
N ILE A 212 1.31 12.37 3.42
CA ILE A 212 2.14 11.17 3.27
C ILE A 212 2.82 11.15 1.90
N LYS A 213 2.07 11.39 0.82
CA LYS A 213 2.64 11.44 -0.55
C LYS A 213 3.77 12.47 -0.64
N ARG A 214 3.54 13.68 -0.11
CA ARG A 214 4.55 14.74 -0.09
C ARG A 214 5.77 14.32 0.72
N TRP A 215 5.56 13.81 1.92
CA TRP A 215 6.64 13.33 2.77
C TRP A 215 7.48 12.23 2.10
N LEU A 216 6.86 11.27 1.43
CA LEU A 216 7.58 10.21 0.69
C LEU A 216 8.41 10.80 -0.45
N LEU A 217 7.88 11.76 -1.20
CA LEU A 217 8.63 12.42 -2.26
C LEU A 217 9.84 13.19 -1.70
N ASP A 218 9.66 13.90 -0.58
CA ASP A 218 10.74 14.66 0.07
C ASP A 218 11.80 13.71 0.67
N PHE A 219 11.35 12.63 1.32
CA PHE A 219 12.20 11.56 1.86
C PHE A 219 13.10 10.94 0.78
N GLU A 220 12.54 10.71 -0.42
CA GLU A 220 13.27 10.13 -1.55
C GLU A 220 14.21 11.12 -2.26
N GLN A 221 13.99 12.42 -2.16
CA GLN A 221 14.85 13.45 -2.74
C GLN A 221 16.05 13.79 -1.86
N THR A 222 16.01 13.44 -0.57
CA THR A 222 17.10 13.71 0.35
C THR A 222 18.29 12.82 0.00
N THR A 223 19.37 13.43 -0.50
CA THR A 223 20.59 12.71 -0.90
C THR A 223 21.20 12.06 0.34
N SER A 224 21.48 10.76 0.26
CA SER A 224 22.38 10.10 1.21
C SER A 224 23.81 10.59 0.92
N GLY A 225 24.19 11.76 1.44
CA GLY A 225 25.54 12.29 1.31
C GLY A 225 25.70 13.70 1.88
N GLY A 226 26.47 13.83 2.97
CA GLY A 226 27.06 15.09 3.42
C GLY A 226 26.86 15.42 4.90
N VAL A 227 27.55 14.71 5.80
CA VAL A 227 28.07 15.37 7.00
C VAL A 227 29.38 16.01 6.55
N VAL A 228 29.38 17.35 6.48
CA VAL A 228 30.59 18.18 6.52
C VAL A 228 30.85 18.52 7.98
#